data_AF-A0A3S2BUB4-F1
#
_entry.id   AF-A0A3S2BUB4-F1
#
_cell.length_a   1.000
_cell.length_b   1.000
_cell.length_c   1.000
_cell.angle_alpha   90.00
_cell.angle_beta   90.00
_cell.angle_gamma   90.00
#
_symmetry.space_group_name_H-M   'P 1'
#
loop_
_entity.id
_entity.type
_entity.pdbx_description
1 polymer ?
#
loop_
_entity_poly.entity_id
_entity_poly.type
_entity_poly.pdbx_seq_one_letter_code
_entity_poly.pdbx_strand_id
1 'polypeptide(L)'
;MTQTLLVTGASGQLGRGVIHYLLDTHKVPPAKIIATTRNPESVADLALRGVVVRAADFNEAASLETAFEGADKVLIISTGDLDLKSGRRLKQHENAVAAAKNAGISHLLYTSMPNPEPVSPVLFANDHYGTEQAIKASGIPYTIFRNGWY
;
A
#
# COMPACT_ATOMS: atom_id res chain seq x y z
N MET A 1 11.31 18.02 0.84
CA MET A 1 11.60 16.58 1.07
C MET A 1 12.21 16.01 -0.20
N THR A 2 13.31 15.26 -0.11
CA THR A 2 13.95 14.64 -1.29
C THR A 2 13.36 13.28 -1.65
N GLN A 3 12.70 12.63 -0.70
CA GLN A 3 12.15 11.28 -0.83
C GLN A 3 10.85 11.25 -1.65
N THR A 4 10.72 10.26 -2.52
CA THR A 4 9.53 9.90 -3.28
C THR A 4 8.68 8.92 -2.46
N LEU A 5 7.43 9.27 -2.22
CA LEU A 5 6.48 8.50 -1.42
C LEU A 5 5.45 7.81 -2.32
N LEU A 6 5.28 6.50 -2.18
CA LEU A 6 4.24 5.75 -2.88
C LEU A 6 3.08 5.42 -1.95
N VAL A 7 1.84 5.62 -2.42
CA VAL A 7 0.61 5.24 -1.72
C VAL A 7 -0.21 4.32 -2.61
N THR A 8 -0.45 3.08 -2.16
CA THR A 8 -1.37 2.16 -2.85
C THR A 8 -2.82 2.47 -2.54
N GLY A 9 -3.74 1.98 -3.38
CA GLY A 9 -5.18 2.15 -3.13
C GLY A 9 -5.63 3.61 -3.22
N ALA A 10 -5.00 4.41 -4.09
CA ALA A 10 -5.19 5.85 -4.19
C ALA A 10 -6.63 6.28 -4.52
N SER A 11 -7.46 5.41 -5.09
CA SER A 11 -8.89 5.69 -5.34
C SER A 11 -9.79 5.40 -4.14
N GLY A 12 -9.29 4.70 -3.11
CA GLY A 12 -10.03 4.41 -1.88
C GLY A 12 -10.03 5.60 -0.91
N GLN A 13 -10.97 5.61 0.04
CA GLN A 13 -11.14 6.74 0.99
C GLN A 13 -9.86 7.04 1.78
N LEU A 14 -9.22 6.01 2.35
CA LEU A 14 -7.98 6.18 3.11
C LEU A 14 -6.82 6.65 2.22
N GLY A 15 -6.63 6.03 1.05
CA GLY A 15 -5.57 6.42 0.11
C GLY A 15 -5.70 7.86 -0.36
N ARG A 16 -6.92 8.28 -0.73
CA ARG A 16 -7.22 9.69 -1.05
C ARG A 16 -6.91 10.60 0.13
N GLY A 17 -7.38 10.26 1.33
CA GLY A 17 -7.13 11.04 2.55
C GLY A 17 -5.64 11.23 2.83
N VAL A 18 -4.84 10.16 2.71
CA VAL A 18 -3.38 10.22 2.87
C VAL A 18 -2.74 11.14 1.83
N ILE A 19 -3.09 10.99 0.55
CA ILE A 19 -2.50 11.81 -0.52
C ILE A 19 -2.87 13.28 -0.35
N HIS A 20 -4.14 13.58 -0.05
CA HIS A 20 -4.57 14.94 0.28
C HIS A 20 -3.82 15.49 1.49
N TYR A 21 -3.65 14.71 2.56
CA TYR A 21 -2.91 15.15 3.73
C TYR A 21 -1.43 15.46 3.41
N LEU A 22 -0.77 14.63 2.59
CA LEU A 22 0.60 14.87 2.12
C LEU A 22 0.71 16.16 1.29
N LEU A 23 -0.22 16.39 0.37
CA LEU A 23 -0.24 17.56 -0.51
C LEU A 23 -0.62 18.84 0.25
N ASP A 24 -1.72 18.78 1.00
CA ASP A 24 -2.43 19.96 1.50
C ASP A 24 -1.93 20.37 2.88
N THR A 25 -1.50 19.43 3.72
CA THR A 25 -0.97 19.72 5.06
C THR A 25 0.55 19.72 5.06
N HIS A 26 1.17 18.64 4.61
CA HIS A 26 2.65 18.52 4.64
C HIS A 26 3.36 19.21 3.47
N LYS A 27 2.60 19.73 2.49
CA LYS A 27 3.14 20.43 1.31
C LYS A 27 4.23 19.63 0.59
N VAL A 28 4.07 18.30 0.54
CA VAL A 28 4.96 17.44 -0.25
C VAL A 28 4.78 17.82 -1.72
N PRO A 29 5.87 18.07 -2.48
CA PRO A 29 5.77 18.35 -3.91
C PRO A 29 4.99 17.24 -4.63
N PRO A 30 3.98 17.54 -5.45
CA PRO A 30 3.15 16.51 -6.09
C PRO A 30 3.96 15.48 -6.88
N ALA A 31 5.00 15.92 -7.59
CA ALA A 31 5.92 15.04 -8.34
C ALA A 31 6.73 14.06 -7.46
N LYS A 32 6.71 14.22 -6.13
CA LYS A 32 7.32 13.31 -5.14
C LYS A 32 6.30 12.34 -4.54
N ILE A 33 5.07 12.33 -5.03
CA ILE A 33 4.03 11.38 -4.63
C ILE A 33 3.71 10.49 -5.83
N ILE A 34 3.81 9.19 -5.64
CA ILE A 34 3.31 8.17 -6.56
C ILE A 34 2.00 7.64 -5.97
N ALA A 35 0.91 7.83 -6.69
CA ALA A 35 -0.40 7.30 -6.35
C ALA A 35 -0.71 6.10 -7.23
N THR A 36 -0.99 4.94 -6.63
CA THR A 36 -1.31 3.73 -7.40
C THR A 36 -2.74 3.26 -7.20
N THR A 37 -3.36 2.85 -8.30
CA THR A 37 -4.72 2.30 -8.34
C THR A 37 -4.86 1.38 -9.54
N ARG A 38 -5.87 0.50 -9.54
CA ARG A 38 -6.17 -0.36 -10.70
C ARG A 38 -6.65 0.44 -11.90
N ASN A 39 -7.35 1.54 -11.68
CA ASN A 39 -7.89 2.38 -12.74
C ASN A 39 -7.38 3.83 -12.58
N PRO A 40 -6.24 4.19 -13.21
CA PRO A 40 -5.64 5.53 -13.10
C PRO A 40 -6.61 6.69 -13.39
N GLU A 41 -7.55 6.51 -14.33
CA GLU A 41 -8.54 7.53 -14.68
C GLU A 41 -9.46 7.90 -13.51
N SER A 42 -9.67 6.98 -12.56
CA SER A 42 -10.49 7.24 -11.37
C SER A 42 -9.88 8.26 -10.39
N VAL A 43 -8.62 8.63 -10.59
CA VAL A 43 -7.89 9.62 -9.79
C VAL A 43 -7.23 10.68 -10.67
N ALA A 44 -7.82 10.98 -11.83
CA ALA A 44 -7.34 12.03 -12.74
C ALA A 44 -7.20 13.39 -12.05
N ASP A 45 -8.01 13.66 -11.02
CA ASP A 45 -7.90 14.86 -10.20
C ASP A 45 -6.54 14.98 -9.48
N LEU A 46 -5.93 13.86 -9.07
CA LEU A 46 -4.58 13.85 -8.48
C LEU A 46 -3.51 14.13 -9.55
N ALA A 47 -3.66 13.55 -10.75
CA ALA A 47 -2.76 13.80 -11.87
C ALA A 47 -2.76 15.27 -12.29
N LEU A 48 -3.93 15.92 -12.33
CA LEU A 48 -4.06 17.37 -12.61
C LEU A 48 -3.35 18.24 -11.56
N ARG A 49 -3.15 17.73 -10.35
CA ARG A 49 -2.37 18.39 -9.30
C ARG A 49 -0.87 18.12 -9.40
N GLY A 50 -0.42 17.33 -10.38
CA GLY A 50 0.97 16.97 -10.61
C GLY A 50 1.45 15.73 -9.85
N VAL A 51 0.54 14.94 -9.26
CA VAL A 51 0.88 13.64 -8.65
C VAL A 51 1.19 12.63 -9.75
N VAL A 52 2.20 11.80 -9.55
CA VAL A 52 2.52 10.71 -10.47
C VAL A 52 1.50 9.58 -10.24
N VAL A 53 0.62 9.33 -11.21
CA VAL A 53 -0.37 8.24 -11.12
C VAL A 53 0.11 7.03 -11.90
N ARG A 54 0.06 5.83 -11.30
CA ARG A 54 0.45 4.58 -11.96
C ARG A 54 -0.62 3.50 -11.76
N ALA A 55 -0.81 2.67 -12.79
CA ALA A 55 -1.62 1.46 -12.67
C ALA A 55 -0.92 0.44 -11.78
N ALA A 56 -1.64 -0.15 -10.83
CA ALA A 56 -1.16 -1.26 -10.02
C ALA A 56 -2.34 -2.15 -9.62
N ASP A 57 -2.26 -3.44 -9.94
CA ASP A 57 -3.20 -4.46 -9.51
C ASP A 57 -2.48 -5.47 -8.62
N PHE A 58 -3.00 -5.69 -7.42
CA PHE A 58 -2.41 -6.63 -6.47
C PHE A 58 -2.50 -8.09 -6.95
N ASN A 59 -3.41 -8.39 -7.90
CA ASN A 59 -3.51 -9.69 -8.55
C ASN A 59 -2.46 -9.88 -9.65
N GLU A 60 -1.85 -8.79 -10.16
CA GLU A 60 -0.87 -8.81 -11.24
C GLU A 60 0.49 -8.34 -10.73
N ALA A 61 1.32 -9.29 -10.25
CA ALA A 61 2.60 -8.99 -9.61
C ALA A 61 3.53 -8.08 -10.44
N ALA A 62 3.62 -8.31 -11.75
CA ALA A 62 4.43 -7.49 -12.67
C ALA A 62 3.98 -6.01 -12.73
N SER A 63 2.68 -5.76 -12.52
CA SER A 63 2.16 -4.38 -12.45
C SER A 63 2.65 -3.66 -11.20
N LEU A 64 2.76 -4.37 -10.07
CA LEU A 64 3.27 -3.82 -8.82
C LEU A 64 4.76 -3.48 -8.91
N GLU A 65 5.55 -4.36 -9.52
CA GLU A 65 7.00 -4.14 -9.72
C GLU A 65 7.24 -2.84 -10.49
N THR A 66 6.62 -2.72 -11.68
CA THR A 66 6.69 -1.50 -12.50
C THR A 66 6.20 -0.26 -11.73
N ALA A 67 5.09 -0.39 -11.00
CA ALA A 67 4.51 0.74 -10.29
C ALA A 67 5.39 1.25 -9.14
N PHE A 68 6.22 0.39 -8.54
CA PHE A 68 7.00 0.73 -7.34
C PHE A 68 8.38 1.31 -7.65
N GLU A 69 8.82 1.26 -8.91
CA GLU A 69 10.14 1.78 -9.32
C GLU A 69 10.35 3.25 -8.96
N GLY A 70 11.52 3.55 -8.37
CA GLY A 70 11.94 4.91 -8.03
C GLY A 70 11.24 5.52 -6.80
N ALA A 71 10.42 4.75 -6.08
CA ALA A 71 9.93 5.15 -4.77
C ALA A 71 10.98 4.89 -3.67
N ASP A 72 11.05 5.77 -2.68
CA ASP A 72 11.93 5.58 -1.51
C ASP A 72 11.18 4.86 -0.38
N LYS A 73 9.90 5.19 -0.20
CA LYS A 73 9.03 4.65 0.84
C LYS A 73 7.68 4.30 0.25
N VAL A 74 7.09 3.21 0.73
CA VAL A 74 5.77 2.75 0.27
C VAL A 74 4.81 2.60 1.43
N LEU A 75 3.61 3.14 1.28
CA LEU A 75 2.44 2.78 2.09
C LEU A 75 1.60 1.77 1.31
N ILE A 76 1.63 0.52 1.77
CA ILE A 76 0.72 -0.53 1.32
C ILE A 76 -0.54 -0.43 2.16
N ILE A 77 -1.60 0.13 1.58
CA ILE A 77 -2.95 0.06 2.12
C ILE A 77 -3.50 -1.32 1.80
N SER A 78 -3.89 -2.05 2.84
CA SER A 78 -4.43 -3.41 2.72
C SER A 78 -5.68 -3.45 1.86
N THR A 79 -5.83 -4.50 1.05
CA THR A 79 -7.00 -4.65 0.18
C THR A 79 -8.24 -5.04 0.99
N GLY A 80 -9.41 -4.68 0.47
CA GLY A 80 -10.71 -5.07 1.03
C GLY A 80 -11.24 -6.40 0.49
N ASP A 81 -10.39 -7.22 -0.13
CA ASP A 81 -10.77 -8.54 -0.62
C ASP A 81 -11.04 -9.46 0.57
N LEU A 82 -12.28 -9.96 0.70
CA LEU A 82 -12.70 -10.86 1.78
C LEU A 82 -12.89 -12.30 1.27
N ASP A 83 -12.22 -12.70 0.19
CA ASP A 83 -12.18 -14.10 -0.20
C ASP A 83 -11.24 -14.92 0.70
N LEU A 84 -11.81 -15.30 1.86
CA LEU A 84 -11.14 -16.09 2.89
C LEU A 84 -10.85 -17.53 2.46
N LYS A 85 -11.43 -18.01 1.35
CA LYS A 85 -11.28 -19.40 0.92
C LYS A 85 -10.08 -19.59 0.01
N SER A 86 -9.77 -18.61 -0.85
CA SER A 86 -8.67 -18.72 -1.79
C SER A 86 -7.32 -18.27 -1.23
N GLY A 87 -7.31 -17.56 -0.08
CA GLY A 87 -6.10 -16.92 0.44
C GLY A 87 -5.58 -15.78 -0.46
N ARG A 88 -6.41 -15.32 -1.41
CA ARG A 88 -6.05 -14.31 -2.42
C ARG A 88 -5.61 -13.00 -1.80
N ARG A 89 -6.24 -12.57 -0.70
CA ARG A 89 -5.88 -11.32 -0.01
C ARG A 89 -4.46 -11.35 0.52
N LEU A 90 -4.07 -12.44 1.19
CA LEU A 90 -2.69 -12.62 1.63
C LEU A 90 -1.73 -12.62 0.43
N LYS A 91 -2.06 -13.36 -0.64
CA LYS A 91 -1.22 -13.42 -1.85
C LYS A 91 -1.03 -12.05 -2.51
N GLN A 92 -2.10 -11.26 -2.59
CA GLN A 92 -2.09 -9.88 -3.07
C GLN A 92 -1.07 -9.04 -2.26
N HIS A 93 -1.10 -9.14 -0.94
CA HIS A 93 -0.17 -8.39 -0.09
C HIS A 93 1.27 -8.91 -0.20
N GLU A 94 1.48 -10.23 -0.27
CA GLU A 94 2.81 -10.81 -0.49
C GLU A 94 3.43 -10.34 -1.81
N ASN A 95 2.64 -10.25 -2.88
CA ASN A 95 3.09 -9.69 -4.15
C ASN A 95 3.54 -8.22 -3.99
N ALA A 96 2.80 -7.41 -3.24
CA ALA A 96 3.16 -6.01 -2.99
C ALA A 96 4.42 -5.88 -2.12
N VAL A 97 4.60 -6.76 -1.12
CA VAL A 97 5.83 -6.81 -0.30
C VAL A 97 7.03 -7.23 -1.15
N ALA A 98 6.86 -8.21 -2.03
CA ALA A 98 7.91 -8.64 -2.96
C ALA A 98 8.30 -7.53 -3.94
N ALA A 99 7.32 -6.83 -4.51
CA ALA A 99 7.57 -5.67 -5.38
C ALA A 99 8.33 -4.56 -4.64
N ALA A 100 7.99 -4.28 -3.38
CA ALA A 100 8.72 -3.31 -2.55
C ALA A 100 10.18 -3.74 -2.31
N LYS A 101 10.41 -5.03 -2.07
CA LYS A 101 11.78 -5.56 -1.93
C LYS A 101 12.57 -5.43 -3.23
N ASN A 102 11.97 -5.81 -4.36
CA ASN A 102 12.61 -5.78 -5.68
C ASN A 102 12.92 -4.35 -6.13
N ALA A 103 12.05 -3.39 -5.81
CA ALA A 103 12.25 -1.97 -6.10
C ALA A 103 13.28 -1.29 -5.17
N GLY A 104 13.82 -1.99 -4.16
CA GLY A 104 14.80 -1.44 -3.23
C GLY A 104 14.21 -0.40 -2.27
N ILE A 105 12.93 -0.52 -1.92
CA ILE A 105 12.26 0.40 -1.00
C ILE A 105 13.01 0.47 0.33
N SER A 106 13.30 1.68 0.79
CA SER A 106 14.04 1.92 2.04
C SER A 106 13.18 1.84 3.30
N HIS A 107 11.86 2.01 3.18
CA HIS A 107 10.92 1.88 4.29
C HIS A 107 9.51 1.46 3.82
N LEU A 108 8.96 0.39 4.42
CA LEU A 108 7.64 -0.13 4.11
C LEU A 108 6.65 0.20 5.24
N LEU A 109 5.55 0.85 4.90
CA LEU A 109 4.44 1.13 5.79
C LEU A 109 3.23 0.28 5.39
N TYR A 110 2.52 -0.27 6.37
CA TYR A 110 1.38 -1.16 6.12
C TYR A 110 0.20 -0.87 7.06
N THR A 111 -1.02 -0.85 6.52
CA THR A 111 -2.23 -0.77 7.33
C THR A 111 -2.70 -2.18 7.71
N SER A 112 -2.51 -2.52 8.98
CA SER A 112 -2.99 -3.76 9.59
C SER A 112 -4.27 -3.50 10.40
N MET A 113 -4.61 -4.43 11.29
CA MET A 113 -5.75 -4.39 12.20
C MET A 113 -5.31 -4.67 13.65
N PRO A 114 -6.17 -4.47 14.67
CA PRO A 114 -5.82 -4.73 16.05
C PRO A 114 -5.76 -6.24 16.31
N ASN A 115 -4.70 -6.68 17.00
CA ASN A 115 -4.51 -8.08 17.43
C ASN A 115 -4.77 -9.13 16.33
N PRO A 116 -4.05 -9.09 15.19
CA PRO A 116 -4.25 -10.04 14.09
C PRO A 116 -3.68 -11.44 14.39
N GLU A 117 -2.92 -11.60 15.47
CA GLU A 117 -2.27 -12.86 15.86
C GLU A 117 -3.25 -14.04 15.91
N PRO A 118 -2.74 -15.28 15.74
CA PRO A 118 -3.55 -16.49 15.88
C PRO A 118 -4.38 -16.46 17.16
N VAL A 119 -5.60 -17.00 17.10
CA VAL A 119 -6.72 -16.90 18.08
C VAL A 119 -7.65 -15.70 17.93
N SER A 120 -7.35 -14.74 17.05
CA SER A 120 -8.26 -13.65 16.74
C SER A 120 -9.61 -14.18 16.19
N PRO A 121 -10.77 -13.71 16.69
CA PRO A 121 -12.08 -14.13 16.21
C PRO A 121 -12.46 -13.47 14.87
N VAL A 122 -11.67 -12.50 14.40
CA VAL A 122 -11.94 -11.77 13.15
C VAL A 122 -11.53 -12.63 11.96
N LEU A 123 -12.49 -12.83 11.05
CA LEU A 123 -12.36 -13.78 9.94
C LEU A 123 -11.14 -13.54 9.02
N PHE A 124 -10.75 -12.29 8.82
CA PHE A 124 -9.62 -11.89 7.96
C PHE A 124 -8.35 -11.54 8.75
N ALA A 125 -8.30 -11.83 10.06
CA ALA A 125 -7.12 -11.56 10.89
C ALA A 125 -5.88 -12.30 10.38
N ASN A 126 -6.04 -13.55 9.94
CA ASN A 126 -4.94 -14.36 9.42
C ASN A 126 -4.27 -13.73 8.20
N ASP A 127 -5.01 -13.03 7.34
CA ASP A 127 -4.42 -12.32 6.20
C ASP A 127 -3.54 -11.16 6.64
N HIS A 128 -3.98 -10.39 7.63
CA HIS A 128 -3.18 -9.31 8.20
C HIS A 128 -1.96 -9.85 8.92
N TYR A 129 -2.11 -10.89 9.73
CA TYR A 129 -0.99 -11.54 10.40
C TYR A 129 0.04 -12.07 9.42
N GLY A 130 -0.41 -12.82 8.40
CA GLY A 130 0.46 -13.32 7.33
C GLY A 130 1.20 -12.19 6.61
N THR A 131 0.51 -11.08 6.34
CA THR A 131 1.13 -9.89 5.74
C THR A 131 2.19 -9.27 6.64
N GLU A 132 1.92 -9.13 7.95
CA GLU A 132 2.91 -8.65 8.91
C GLU A 132 4.15 -9.56 8.97
N GLN A 133 3.96 -10.88 8.89
CA GLN A 133 5.09 -11.82 8.83
C GLN A 133 5.87 -11.70 7.52
N ALA A 134 5.19 -11.55 6.38
CA ALA A 134 5.84 -11.32 5.09
C ALA A 134 6.67 -10.04 5.09
N ILE A 135 6.15 -8.95 5.68
CA ILE A 135 6.87 -7.69 5.86
C ILE A 135 8.11 -7.89 6.74
N LYS A 136 7.98 -8.55 7.89
CA LYS A 136 9.11 -8.84 8.79
C LYS A 136 10.20 -9.67 8.09
N ALA A 137 9.79 -10.69 7.34
CA ALA A 137 10.69 -11.56 6.59
C ALA A 137 11.34 -10.87 5.38
N SER A 138 10.78 -9.77 4.88
CA SER A 138 11.33 -9.03 3.74
C SER A 138 12.71 -8.43 4.01
N GLY A 139 13.00 -8.10 5.28
CA GLY A 139 14.21 -7.38 5.70
C GLY A 139 14.15 -5.87 5.50
N ILE A 140 13.05 -5.33 4.95
CA ILE A 140 12.86 -3.89 4.75
C ILE A 140 12.52 -3.24 6.11
N PRO A 141 13.13 -2.10 6.49
CA PRO A 141 12.69 -1.31 7.64
C PRO A 141 11.20 -0.98 7.52
N TYR A 142 10.41 -1.17 8.58
CA TYR A 142 8.95 -1.10 8.47
C TYR A 142 8.24 -0.34 9.59
N THR A 143 7.00 0.03 9.30
CA THR A 143 6.02 0.53 10.28
C THR A 143 4.66 -0.08 9.99
N ILE A 144 4.03 -0.67 11.00
CA ILE A 144 2.70 -1.28 10.87
C ILE A 144 1.68 -0.46 11.65
N PHE A 145 0.67 0.05 10.96
CA PHE A 145 -0.46 0.77 11.54
C PHE A 145 -1.60 -0.21 11.80
N ARG A 146 -1.74 -0.68 13.05
CA ARG A 146 -2.87 -1.53 13.46
C ARG A 146 -4.11 -0.66 13.70
N ASN A 147 -4.77 -0.28 12.60
CA ASN A 147 -5.90 0.63 12.61
C ASN A 147 -7.11 0.04 13.34
N GLY A 148 -7.83 0.85 14.10
CA GLY A 148 -9.13 0.49 14.65
C GLY A 148 -10.24 0.49 13.59
N TRP A 149 -11.48 0.29 14.03
CA TRP A 149 -12.65 0.36 13.15
C TRP A 149 -13.00 1.82 12.81
N TYR A 150 -13.40 2.03 11.56
CA TYR A 150 -13.86 3.32 11.02
C TYR A 150 -15.39 3.38 10.99
#